data_AF-A0A918JVA4-F1
#
_entry.id   AF-A0A918JVA4-F1
#
_cell.length_a   1.000
_cell.length_b   1.000
_cell.length_c   1.000
_cell.angle_alpha   90.00
_cell.angle_beta   90.00
_cell.angle_gamma   90.00
#
_symmetry.space_group_name_H-M   'P 1'
#
loop_
_entity.id
_entity.type
_entity.pdbx_description
1 polymer ?
#
loop_
_entity_poly.entity_id
_entity_poly.type
_entity_poly.pdbx_seq_one_letter_code
_entity_poly.pdbx_strand_id
1 'polypeptide(L)'
;MKSIALKKIQQMKKHIIITYVLLIVLTIVSGLTYSVADNNIPSIILLLSALKFIGVSFYFMDLKKAHIFWKSAVICYLTILLIVVLII
;
A
#
# COMPACT_ATOMS: atom_id res chain seq x y z
N MET A 1 -24.86 24.32 10.84
CA MET A 1 -23.69 24.16 9.93
C MET A 1 -22.51 23.40 10.56
N LYS A 2 -22.11 23.69 11.81
CA LYS A 2 -20.95 23.08 12.51
C LYS A 2 -21.02 21.54 12.68
N SER A 3 -22.21 20.98 12.93
CA SER A 3 -22.43 19.53 13.10
C SER A 3 -22.11 18.68 11.86
N ILE A 4 -22.40 19.21 10.66
CA ILE A 4 -22.19 18.51 9.38
C ILE A 4 -20.70 18.40 9.05
N ALA A 5 -19.93 19.46 9.33
CA ALA A 5 -18.49 19.47 9.12
C ALA A 5 -17.76 18.46 10.02
N LEU A 6 -18.17 18.37 11.29
CA LEU A 6 -17.60 17.41 12.24
C LEU A 6 -17.84 15.95 11.79
N LYS A 7 -19.06 15.64 11.33
CA LYS A 7 -19.39 14.31 10.80
C LYS A 7 -18.50 13.93 9.60
N LYS A 8 -18.22 14.89 8.71
CA LYS A 8 -17.36 14.67 7.53
C LYS A 8 -15.90 14.41 7.91
N ILE A 9 -15.37 15.14 8.89
CA ILE A 9 -14.00 14.93 9.41
C ILE A 9 -13.84 13.55 10.06
N GLN A 10 -14.87 13.10 10.78
CA GLN A 10 -14.86 11.79 11.44
C GLN A 10 -14.89 10.63 10.45
N GLN A 11 -15.58 10.79 9.31
CA GLN A 11 -15.55 9.81 8.20
C GLN A 11 -14.17 9.74 7.54
N MET A 12 -13.53 10.88 7.26
CA MET A 12 -12.18 10.95 6.70
C MET A 12 -11.15 10.23 7.58
N LYS A 13 -11.21 10.46 8.90
CA LYS A 13 -10.33 9.80 9.87
C LYS A 13 -10.51 8.27 9.88
N LYS A 14 -11.74 7.76 9.78
CA LYS A 14 -12.01 6.31 9.74
C LYS A 14 -11.33 5.64 8.55
N HIS A 15 -11.42 6.22 7.36
CA HIS A 15 -10.78 5.64 6.16
C HIS A 15 -9.25 5.57 6.29
N ILE A 16 -8.62 6.63 6.82
CA ILE A 16 -7.17 6.65 7.05
C ILE A 16 -6.76 5.57 8.06
N ILE A 17 -7.50 5.45 9.16
CA ILE A 17 -7.24 4.46 10.21
C ILE A 17 -7.37 3.03 9.67
N ILE A 18 -8.38 2.74 8.86
CA ILE A 18 -8.58 1.43 8.25
C ILE A 18 -7.39 1.06 7.35
N THR A 19 -6.95 1.96 6.48
CA THR A 19 -5.79 1.70 5.62
C THR A 19 -4.52 1.50 6.45
N TYR A 20 -4.34 2.27 7.52
CA TYR A 20 -3.18 2.14 8.39
C TYR A 20 -3.14 0.79 9.12
N VAL A 21 -4.28 0.36 9.68
CA VAL A 21 -4.41 -0.97 10.30
C VAL A 21 -4.12 -2.08 9.28
N LEU A 22 -4.64 -1.97 8.05
CA LEU A 22 -4.36 -2.93 6.99
C LEU A 22 -2.87 -3.05 6.67
N LEU A 23 -2.14 -1.92 6.63
CA LEU A 23 -0.68 -1.91 6.41
C LEU A 23 0.11 -2.55 7.57
N ILE A 24 -0.34 -2.34 8.81
CA ILE A 24 0.27 -2.96 10.00
C ILE A 24 0.10 -4.48 9.94
N VAL A 25 -1.11 -4.96 9.66
CA VAL A 25 -1.39 -6.40 9.53
C VAL A 25 -0.52 -7.00 8.43
N LEU A 26 -0.42 -6.34 7.27
CA LEU A 26 0.41 -6.79 6.16
C LEU A 26 1.91 -6.84 6.52
N THR A 27 2.35 -6.07 7.51
CA THR A 27 3.72 -6.08 8.04
C THR A 27 3.98 -7.21 9.01
N ILE A 28 3.03 -7.49 9.89
CA ILE A 28 3.12 -8.64 10.79
C ILE A 28 3.14 -9.94 9.95
N VAL A 29 2.26 -10.04 8.94
CA VAL A 29 2.24 -11.20 8.03
C VAL A 29 3.58 -11.37 7.31
N SER A 30 4.19 -10.29 6.80
CA SER A 30 5.50 -10.40 6.13
C SER A 30 6.61 -10.87 7.08
N GLY A 31 6.58 -10.43 8.34
CA GLY A 31 7.53 -10.88 9.36
C GLY A 31 7.35 -12.36 9.73
N LEU A 32 6.10 -12.82 9.82
CA LEU A 32 5.79 -14.22 10.09
C LEU A 32 6.20 -15.13 8.92
N THR A 33 5.97 -14.70 7.67
CA THR A 33 6.37 -15.49 6.49
C THR A 33 7.88 -15.71 6.38
N TYR A 34 8.69 -14.79 6.89
CA TYR A 34 10.15 -14.95 6.91
C TYR A 34 10.60 -16.11 7.83
N SER A 35 9.86 -16.38 8.90
CA SER A 35 10.25 -17.38 9.91
C SER A 35 10.00 -18.84 9.49
N VAL A 36 9.21 -19.09 8.43
CA VAL A 36 8.75 -20.44 8.02
C VAL A 36 9.52 -20.93 6.78
N ALA A 37 10.82 -20.61 6.72
CA ALA A 37 11.62 -20.58 5.50
C ALA A 37 11.63 -21.87 4.63
N ASP A 38 11.36 -21.67 3.34
CA ASP A 38 11.70 -22.55 2.21
C ASP A 38 12.12 -21.66 1.00
N ASN A 39 12.73 -22.24 -0.02
CA ASN A 39 13.47 -21.56 -1.10
C ASN A 39 12.67 -20.55 -1.95
N ASN A 40 11.32 -20.55 -1.89
CA ASN A 40 10.45 -19.68 -2.70
C ASN A 40 9.93 -18.42 -1.98
N ILE A 41 10.35 -18.17 -0.74
CA ILE A 41 9.90 -17.02 0.07
C ILE A 41 10.28 -15.62 -0.51
N PRO A 42 11.42 -15.40 -1.20
CA PRO A 42 11.80 -14.07 -1.68
C PRO A 42 10.76 -13.43 -2.62
N SER A 43 10.19 -14.22 -3.53
CA SER A 43 9.17 -13.77 -4.49
C SER A 43 7.87 -13.37 -3.79
N ILE A 44 7.49 -14.10 -2.73
CA ILE A 44 6.32 -13.82 -1.91
C ILE A 44 6.49 -12.50 -1.14
N ILE A 45 7.66 -12.27 -0.55
CA ILE A 45 7.95 -11.03 0.17
C ILE A 45 7.96 -9.84 -0.80
N LEU A 46 8.50 -10.03 -2.00
CA LEU A 46 8.49 -9.01 -3.05
C LEU A 46 7.05 -8.62 -3.45
N LEU A 47 6.18 -9.61 -3.67
CA LEU A 47 4.77 -9.37 -3.97
C LEU A 47 4.06 -8.65 -2.81
N LEU A 48 4.33 -9.07 -1.57
CA LEU A 48 3.75 -8.45 -0.37
C LEU A 48 4.22 -7.00 -0.19
N SER A 49 5.47 -6.71 -0.54
CA SER A 49 6.04 -5.36 -0.55
C SER A 49 5.39 -4.47 -1.62
N ALA A 50 5.17 -5.00 -2.83
CA ALA A 50 4.48 -4.29 -3.90
C ALA A 50 3.03 -3.94 -3.52
N LEU A 51 2.34 -4.87 -2.85
CA LEU A 51 0.97 -4.68 -2.38
C LEU A 51 0.89 -3.59 -1.29
N LYS A 52 1.87 -3.56 -0.37
CA LYS A 52 2.02 -2.45 0.60
C LYS A 52 2.25 -1.11 -0.09
N PHE A 53 3.14 -1.06 -1.09
CA PHE A 53 3.45 0.16 -1.81
C PHE A 53 2.21 0.74 -2.51
N ILE A 54 1.43 -0.09 -3.21
CA ILE A 54 0.17 0.33 -3.82
C ILE A 54 -0.79 0.89 -2.77
N GLY A 55 -0.96 0.18 -1.65
CA GLY A 55 -1.83 0.62 -0.55
C GLY A 55 -1.42 1.98 0.01
N VAL A 56 -0.11 2.20 0.21
CA VAL A 56 0.44 3.48 0.68
C VAL A 56 0.21 4.57 -0.36
N SER A 57 0.64 4.37 -1.60
CA SER A 57 0.55 5.39 -2.64
C SER A 57 -0.90 5.80 -2.90
N PHE A 58 -1.83 4.86 -3.04
CA PHE A 58 -3.23 5.19 -3.34
C PHE A 58 -3.96 5.97 -2.23
N TYR A 59 -3.68 5.66 -0.96
CA TYR A 59 -4.42 6.22 0.17
C TYR A 59 -3.69 7.36 0.90
N PHE A 60 -2.37 7.31 1.05
CA PHE A 60 -1.62 8.34 1.77
C PHE A 60 -1.16 9.46 0.84
N MET A 61 -0.90 9.15 -0.44
CA MET A 61 -0.49 10.15 -1.43
C MET A 61 -1.68 10.83 -2.12
N ASP A 62 -2.91 10.60 -1.62
CA ASP A 62 -4.19 11.09 -2.17
C ASP A 62 -4.31 10.89 -3.70
N LEU A 63 -3.69 9.82 -4.21
CA LEU A 63 -3.66 9.45 -5.64
C LEU A 63 -5.05 9.17 -6.22
N LYS A 64 -6.06 8.98 -5.36
CA LYS A 64 -7.48 8.94 -5.75
C LYS A 64 -7.97 10.26 -6.36
N LYS A 65 -7.41 11.41 -5.95
CA LYS A 65 -7.75 12.73 -6.50
C LYS A 65 -6.74 13.24 -7.53
N ALA A 66 -5.61 12.55 -7.66
CA ALA A 66 -4.55 12.98 -8.56
C ALA A 66 -4.90 12.72 -10.03
N HIS A 67 -4.36 13.54 -10.93
CA HIS A 67 -4.49 13.35 -12.37
C HIS A 67 -4.03 11.95 -12.79
N ILE A 68 -4.61 11.45 -13.88
CA ILE A 68 -4.33 10.11 -14.42
C ILE A 68 -2.82 9.88 -14.65
N PHE A 69 -2.09 10.97 -14.95
CA PHE A 69 -0.63 10.99 -15.10
C PHE A 69 0.11 10.49 -13.85
N TRP A 70 -0.25 10.96 -12.66
CA TRP A 70 0.39 10.52 -11.41
C TRP A 70 0.07 9.08 -11.09
N LYS A 71 -1.17 8.66 -11.40
CA LYS A 71 -1.62 7.29 -11.21
C LYS A 71 -0.84 6.33 -12.11
N SER A 72 -0.64 6.67 -13.38
CA SER A 72 0.16 5.88 -14.31
C SER A 72 1.65 5.89 -13.94
N ALA A 73 2.20 7.02 -13.48
CA ALA A 73 3.60 7.12 -13.10
C ALA A 73 3.96 6.18 -11.94
N VAL A 74 3.10 6.11 -10.92
CA VAL A 74 3.31 5.19 -9.77
C VAL A 74 3.20 3.72 -10.17
N ILE A 75 2.25 3.38 -11.05
CA ILE A 75 2.12 2.01 -11.57
C ILE A 75 3.34 1.64 -12.41
N CYS A 76 3.78 2.54 -13.30
CA CYS A 76 4.95 2.34 -14.15
C CYS A 76 6.24 2.14 -13.31
N TYR A 77 6.45 2.98 -12.31
CA TYR A 77 7.55 2.85 -11.35
C TYR A 77 7.52 1.49 -10.65
N LEU A 78 6.36 1.07 -10.12
CA LEU A 78 6.23 -0.21 -9.44
C LEU A 78 6.55 -1.39 -10.38
N THR A 79 6.03 -1.36 -11.62
CA THR A 79 6.31 -2.42 -12.60
C THR A 79 7.78 -2.52 -12.96
N ILE A 80 8.45 -1.40 -13.18
CA ILE A 80 9.89 -1.37 -13.49
C ILE A 80 10.69 -1.92 -12.31
N LEU A 81 10.37 -1.50 -11.08
CA LEU A 81 11.04 -1.97 -9.88
C LEU A 81 10.90 -3.50 -9.74
N LEU A 82 9.70 -4.04 -9.92
CA LEU A 82 9.46 -5.48 -9.85
C LEU A 82 10.28 -6.26 -10.88
N ILE A 83 10.33 -5.78 -12.13
CA ILE A 83 11.12 -6.41 -13.19
C ILE A 83 12.61 -6.39 -12.85
N VAL A 84 13.13 -5.25 -12.40
CA VAL A 84 14.55 -5.12 -12.03
C VAL A 84 14.91 -6.09 -10.90
N VAL A 85 14.08 -6.18 -9.86
CA VAL A 85 14.34 -7.07 -8.72
C VAL A 85 14.19 -8.55 -9.09
N LEU A 86 13.36 -8.90 -10.06
CA LEU A 86 13.22 -10.28 -10.55
C LEU A 86 14.38 -10.74 -11.44
N ILE A 87 15.07 -9.81 -12.10
CA ILE A 87 16.21 -10.10 -12.99
C ILE A 87 17.50 -10.29 -12.20
N ILE A 88 17.65 -9.59 -11.07
CA ILE A 88 18.80 -9.69 -10.15
C ILE A 88 18.70 -10.99 -9.35
#